data_AF-A0A7S4RQ06-F1
#
_entry.id   AF-A0A7S4RQ06-F1
#
_cell.length_a   1.000
_cell.length_b   1.000
_cell.length_c   1.000
_cell.angle_alpha   90.00
_cell.angle_beta   90.00
_cell.angle_gamma   90.00
#
_symmetry.space_group_name_H-M   'P 1'
#
loop_
_entity.id
_entity.type
_entity.pdbx_description
1 polymer ?
#
loop_
_entity_poly.entity_id
_entity_poly.type
_entity_poly.pdbx_seq_one_letter_code
_entity_poly.pdbx_strand_id
1 'polypeptide(L)'
;GIDVLRDDHWKKQYDLSLQLHSLYAEAEYCNGHFHEVGRVAGIVIKQATVFENKFRVYVTLIKSLAGRNMLQDAINLGMNVLAELGVECPSSPLPKTFVKRDIMELKVKLEKIADAEFLNYREMTDAKIIAAMKFLQILIFSSYFFGE
;
A
#
# COMPACT_ATOMS: atom_id res chain seq x y z
N GLY A 1 16.30 -20.33 5.28
CA GLY A 1 15.34 -19.77 6.26
C GLY A 1 13.94 -20.26 5.96
N ILE A 2 13.43 -19.94 4.78
CA ILE A 2 12.21 -20.53 4.22
C ILE A 2 12.42 -22.04 3.95
N ASP A 3 13.63 -22.44 3.54
CA ASP A 3 13.96 -23.83 3.14
C ASP A 3 13.88 -24.87 4.27
N VAL A 4 13.78 -24.43 5.53
CA VAL A 4 13.65 -25.31 6.70
C VAL A 4 12.21 -25.38 7.24
N LEU A 5 11.26 -24.75 6.54
CA LEU A 5 9.83 -24.85 6.87
C LEU A 5 9.29 -26.23 6.49
N ARG A 6 8.31 -26.73 7.26
CA ARG A 6 7.64 -28.00 6.98
C ARG A 6 6.70 -27.88 5.78
N ASP A 7 6.40 -28.95 5.06
CA ASP A 7 5.56 -28.91 3.85
C ASP A 7 4.18 -28.23 4.04
N ASP A 8 3.59 -28.30 5.23
CA ASP A 8 2.30 -27.69 5.57
C ASP A 8 2.43 -26.40 6.40
N HIS A 9 3.56 -25.71 6.30
CA HIS A 9 3.89 -24.52 7.10
C HIS A 9 2.87 -23.40 6.97
N TRP A 10 2.27 -23.17 5.80
CA TRP A 10 1.21 -22.17 5.64
C TRP A 10 -0.04 -22.47 6.47
N LYS A 11 -0.28 -23.73 6.85
CA LYS A 11 -1.40 -24.12 7.71
C LYS A 11 -0.99 -24.22 9.18
N LYS A 12 0.16 -24.84 9.46
CA LYS A 12 0.60 -25.15 10.83
C LYS A 12 1.53 -24.10 11.46
N GLN A 13 2.14 -23.26 10.64
CA GLN A 13 3.14 -22.25 11.03
C GLN A 13 2.86 -20.94 10.27
N TYR A 14 1.59 -20.55 10.16
CA TYR A 14 1.14 -19.45 9.29
C TYR A 14 1.88 -18.15 9.57
N ASP A 15 1.93 -17.68 10.83
CA ASP A 15 2.58 -16.41 11.18
C ASP A 15 4.07 -16.42 10.87
N LEU A 16 4.77 -17.51 11.17
CA LEU A 16 6.17 -17.68 10.85
C LEU A 16 6.41 -17.68 9.34
N SER A 17 5.56 -18.38 8.59
CA SER A 17 5.62 -18.46 7.13
C SER A 17 5.43 -17.07 6.52
N LEU A 18 4.41 -16.36 6.97
CA LEU A 18 4.08 -15.01 6.53
C LEU A 18 5.24 -14.05 6.79
N GLN A 19 5.79 -14.06 8.01
CA GLN A 19 6.91 -13.19 8.39
C GLN A 19 8.16 -13.48 7.56
N LEU A 20 8.55 -14.75 7.43
CA LEU A 20 9.75 -15.13 6.67
C LEU A 20 9.63 -14.76 5.20
N HIS A 21 8.50 -15.04 4.55
CA HIS A 21 8.32 -14.70 3.14
C HIS A 21 8.24 -13.17 2.95
N SER A 22 7.59 -12.44 3.84
CA SER A 22 7.52 -10.98 3.76
C SER A 22 8.90 -10.33 3.93
N LEU A 23 9.67 -10.78 4.93
CA LEU A 23 11.04 -10.31 5.15
C LEU A 23 11.97 -10.67 4.00
N TYR A 24 11.82 -11.86 3.43
CA TYR A 24 12.60 -12.27 2.27
C TYR A 24 12.29 -11.36 1.07
N ALA A 25 11.02 -11.05 0.78
CA ALA A 25 10.66 -10.10 -0.28
C ALA A 25 11.28 -8.71 -0.06
N GLU A 26 11.27 -8.20 1.18
CA GLU A 26 11.90 -6.91 1.52
C GLU A 26 13.43 -6.94 1.34
N ALA A 27 14.08 -8.04 1.75
CA ALA A 27 15.52 -8.22 1.56
C ALA A 27 15.90 -8.28 0.07
N GLU A 28 15.15 -9.03 -0.74
CA GLU A 28 15.35 -9.10 -2.19
C GLU A 28 15.15 -7.73 -2.85
N TYR A 29 14.19 -6.94 -2.38
CA TYR A 29 14.02 -5.55 -2.83
C TYR A 29 15.25 -4.70 -2.51
N CYS A 30 15.77 -4.76 -1.28
CA CYS A 30 16.97 -4.03 -0.89
C CYS A 30 18.21 -4.45 -1.70
N ASN A 31 18.29 -5.72 -2.11
CA ASN A 31 19.36 -6.24 -2.96
C ASN A 31 19.14 -5.96 -4.46
N GLY A 32 18.02 -5.36 -4.85
CA GLY A 32 17.68 -5.08 -6.26
C GLY A 32 17.20 -6.31 -7.05
N HIS A 33 16.89 -7.43 -6.39
CA HIS A 33 16.41 -8.66 -7.01
C HIS A 33 14.89 -8.62 -7.26
N PHE A 34 14.45 -7.68 -8.09
CA PHE A 34 13.04 -7.36 -8.27
C PHE A 34 12.18 -8.51 -8.83
N HIS A 35 12.76 -9.45 -9.58
CA HIS A 35 12.03 -10.64 -10.03
C HIS A 35 11.63 -11.53 -8.85
N GLU A 36 12.54 -11.73 -7.90
CA GLU A 36 12.28 -12.51 -6.69
C GLU A 36 11.28 -11.83 -5.78
N VAL A 37 11.30 -10.49 -5.69
CA VAL A 37 10.26 -9.73 -4.99
C VAL A 37 8.87 -10.10 -5.52
N GLY A 38 8.69 -10.07 -6.85
CA GLY A 38 7.41 -10.42 -7.48
C GLY A 38 6.98 -11.86 -7.19
N ARG A 39 7.90 -12.81 -7.31
CA ARG A 39 7.65 -14.23 -7.05
C ARG A 39 7.20 -14.47 -5.60
N VAL A 40 7.94 -13.91 -4.64
CA VAL A 40 7.69 -14.12 -3.20
C VAL A 40 6.45 -13.38 -2.74
N ALA A 41 6.26 -12.14 -3.20
CA ALA A 41 5.04 -11.38 -2.93
C ALA A 41 3.80 -12.12 -3.45
N GLY A 42 3.87 -12.71 -4.65
CA GLY A 42 2.78 -13.52 -5.20
C GLY A 42 2.41 -14.73 -4.33
N ILE A 43 3.40 -15.40 -3.73
CA ILE A 43 3.16 -16.49 -2.77
C ILE A 43 2.40 -15.97 -1.54
N VAL A 44 2.86 -14.87 -0.94
CA VAL A 44 2.22 -14.28 0.24
C VAL A 44 0.80 -13.82 -0.07
N ILE A 45 0.59 -13.11 -1.19
CA ILE A 45 -0.74 -12.61 -1.60
C ILE A 45 -1.74 -13.76 -1.79
N LYS A 46 -1.28 -14.90 -2.32
CA LYS A 46 -2.10 -16.09 -2.53
C LYS A 46 -2.43 -16.83 -1.23
N GLN A 47 -1.49 -16.89 -0.29
CA GLN A 47 -1.62 -17.68 0.94
C GLN A 47 -2.25 -16.90 2.10
N ALA A 48 -2.10 -15.58 2.11
CA ALA A 48 -2.63 -14.74 3.17
C ALA A 48 -4.17 -14.69 3.14
N THR A 49 -4.77 -14.99 4.29
CA THR A 49 -6.22 -15.11 4.45
C THR A 49 -6.93 -13.78 4.67
N VAL A 50 -6.21 -12.76 5.15
CA VAL A 50 -6.72 -11.41 5.39
C VAL A 50 -5.80 -10.37 4.77
N PHE A 51 -6.35 -9.19 4.49
CA PHE A 51 -5.63 -8.13 3.76
C PHE A 51 -4.41 -7.59 4.52
N GLU A 52 -4.52 -7.47 5.84
CA GLU A 52 -3.49 -6.94 6.73
C GLU A 52 -2.17 -7.71 6.57
N ASN A 53 -2.28 -9.02 6.35
CA ASN A 53 -1.14 -9.91 6.12
C ASN A 53 -0.48 -9.69 4.76
N LYS A 54 -1.21 -9.16 3.77
CA LYS A 54 -0.69 -8.83 2.44
C LYS A 54 -0.04 -7.45 2.38
N PHE A 55 -0.30 -6.59 3.37
CA PHE A 55 0.11 -5.18 3.36
C PHE A 55 1.61 -5.01 3.07
N ARG A 56 2.48 -5.69 3.82
CA ARG A 56 3.94 -5.57 3.68
C ARG A 56 4.45 -5.94 2.29
N VAL A 57 3.93 -7.03 1.72
CA VAL A 57 4.36 -7.49 0.40
C VAL A 57 3.82 -6.61 -0.72
N TYR A 58 2.61 -6.06 -0.59
CA TYR A 58 2.10 -5.06 -1.54
C TYR A 58 2.96 -3.80 -1.54
N VAL A 59 3.33 -3.28 -0.36
CA VAL A 59 4.23 -2.12 -0.25
C VAL A 59 5.56 -2.40 -0.95
N THR A 60 6.15 -3.57 -0.70
CA THR A 60 7.43 -3.97 -1.29
C THR A 60 7.33 -4.13 -2.80
N LEU A 61 6.24 -4.72 -3.30
CA LEU A 61 6.00 -4.91 -4.72
C LEU A 61 5.81 -3.59 -5.46
N ILE A 62 5.03 -2.65 -4.90
CA ILE A 62 4.84 -1.30 -5.45
C ILE A 62 6.18 -0.55 -5.51
N LYS A 63 6.96 -0.58 -4.42
CA LYS A 63 8.30 0.02 -4.40
C LYS A 63 9.26 -0.61 -5.41
N SER A 64 9.19 -1.93 -5.58
CA SER A 64 9.98 -2.67 -6.58
C SER A 64 9.62 -2.26 -8.01
N LEU A 65 8.33 -2.08 -8.32
CA LEU A 65 7.88 -1.57 -9.62
C LEU A 65 8.37 -0.13 -9.84
N ALA A 66 8.22 0.73 -8.84
CA ALA A 66 8.70 2.11 -8.92
C ALA A 66 10.22 2.19 -9.11
N GLY A 67 11.00 1.38 -8.39
CA GLY A 67 12.46 1.31 -8.53
C GLY A 67 12.94 0.83 -9.90
N ARG A 68 12.09 0.15 -10.66
CA ARG A 68 12.33 -0.26 -12.06
C ARG A 68 11.81 0.72 -13.10
N ASN A 69 11.37 1.90 -12.68
CA ASN A 69 10.71 2.88 -13.53
C ASN A 69 9.39 2.37 -14.17
N MET A 70 8.78 1.32 -13.62
CA MET A 70 7.48 0.80 -14.03
C MET A 70 6.37 1.55 -13.28
N LEU A 71 6.37 2.88 -13.41
CA LEU A 71 5.54 3.77 -12.57
C LEU A 71 4.04 3.54 -12.79
N GLN A 72 3.61 3.33 -14.03
CA GLN A 72 2.20 3.04 -14.34
C GLN A 72 1.74 1.73 -13.68
N ASP A 73 2.59 0.69 -13.68
CA ASP A 73 2.26 -0.58 -13.04
C ASP A 73 2.20 -0.45 -11.51
N ALA A 74 3.10 0.36 -10.93
CA ALA A 74 3.06 0.69 -9.50
C ALA A 74 1.75 1.41 -9.13
N ILE A 75 1.33 2.39 -9.95
CA ILE A 75 0.05 3.10 -9.79
C ILE A 75 -1.12 2.13 -9.91
N ASN A 76 -1.18 1.34 -10.99
CA ASN A 76 -2.27 0.39 -11.22
C ASN A 76 -2.41 -0.61 -10.06
N LEU A 77 -1.30 -1.16 -9.59
CA LEU A 77 -1.29 -2.07 -8.45
C LEU A 77 -1.79 -1.36 -7.18
N GLY A 78 -1.29 -0.17 -6.88
CA GLY A 78 -1.73 0.58 -5.71
C GLY A 78 -3.21 0.98 -5.77
N MET A 79 -3.73 1.33 -6.95
CA MET A 79 -5.15 1.64 -7.17
C MET A 79 -6.03 0.41 -6.94
N ASN A 80 -5.61 -0.77 -7.41
CA ASN A 80 -6.31 -2.03 -7.13
C ASN A 80 -6.34 -2.33 -5.62
N VAL A 81 -5.21 -2.11 -4.94
CA VAL A 81 -5.10 -2.30 -3.49
C VAL A 81 -5.97 -1.31 -2.71
N LEU A 82 -6.07 -0.06 -3.15
CA LEU A 82 -6.98 0.94 -2.57
C LEU A 82 -8.45 0.52 -2.75
N ALA A 83 -8.82 -0.04 -3.91
CA ALA A 83 -10.15 -0.57 -4.15
C ALA A 83 -10.48 -1.76 -3.22
N GLU A 84 -9.52 -2.68 -2.97
CA GLU A 84 -9.69 -3.76 -1.98
C GLU A 84 -9.92 -3.21 -0.55
N LEU A 85 -9.39 -2.03 -0.24
CA LEU A 85 -9.58 -1.32 1.03
C LEU A 85 -10.89 -0.50 1.08
N GLY A 86 -11.67 -0.46 -0.01
CA GLY A 86 -12.89 0.32 -0.13
C GLY A 86 -12.68 1.79 -0.48
N VAL A 87 -11.48 2.17 -0.92
CA VAL A 87 -11.17 3.51 -1.42
C VAL A 87 -11.17 3.48 -2.94
N GLU A 88 -12.25 3.99 -3.53
CA GLU A 88 -12.36 4.12 -4.97
C GLU A 88 -11.66 5.39 -5.44
N CYS A 89 -10.68 5.23 -6.32
CA CYS A 89 -10.02 6.34 -6.98
C CYS A 89 -10.42 6.38 -8.46
N PRO A 90 -10.65 7.56 -9.06
CA PRO A 90 -10.98 7.69 -10.47
C PRO A 90 -9.91 7.04 -11.35
N SER A 91 -10.33 6.25 -12.35
CA SER A 91 -9.43 5.62 -13.31
C SER A 91 -8.89 6.59 -14.36
N SER A 92 -9.48 7.79 -14.48
CA SER A 92 -9.05 8.85 -15.38
C SER A 92 -8.85 10.17 -14.64
N PRO A 93 -7.97 11.06 -15.13
CA PRO A 93 -7.75 12.36 -14.52
C PRO A 93 -9.05 13.16 -14.43
N LEU A 94 -9.41 13.57 -13.23
CA LEU A 94 -10.51 14.51 -13.04
C LEU A 94 -10.10 15.92 -13.50
N PRO A 95 -11.04 16.73 -14.01
CA PRO A 95 -10.76 18.13 -14.28
C PRO A 95 -10.24 18.83 -13.01
N LYS A 96 -9.22 19.69 -13.16
CA LYS A 96 -8.58 20.40 -12.03
C LYS A 96 -9.59 21.19 -11.16
N THR A 97 -10.75 21.54 -11.69
CA THR A 97 -11.84 22.21 -10.98
C THR A 97 -12.45 21.36 -9.87
N PHE A 98 -12.56 20.04 -10.05
CA PHE A 98 -13.08 19.14 -9.02
C PHE A 98 -12.14 19.09 -7.81
N VAL A 99 -10.85 18.86 -8.06
CA VAL A 99 -9.83 18.84 -7.00
C VAL A 99 -9.78 20.18 -6.25
N LYS A 100 -9.85 21.31 -6.96
CA LYS A 100 -9.89 22.64 -6.33
C LYS A 100 -11.12 22.83 -5.44
N ARG A 101 -12.30 22.38 -5.88
CA ARG A 101 -13.53 22.46 -5.10
C ARG A 101 -13.40 21.63 -3.82
N ASP A 102 -12.96 20.38 -3.93
CA ASP A 102 -12.86 19.48 -2.79
C ASP A 102 -11.83 19.97 -1.74
N ILE A 103 -10.71 20.55 -2.19
CA ILE A 103 -9.75 21.24 -1.32
C ILE A 103 -10.39 22.45 -0.61
N MET A 104 -11.19 23.25 -1.32
CA MET A 104 -11.86 24.40 -0.73
C MET A 104 -12.89 23.97 0.32
N GLU A 105 -13.70 22.95 0.02
CA GLU A 105 -14.65 22.38 0.98
C GLU A 105 -13.95 21.82 2.22
N LEU A 106 -12.81 21.16 2.04
CA LEU A 106 -11.98 20.67 3.14
C LEU A 106 -11.47 21.84 4.00
N LYS A 107 -10.93 22.90 3.38
CA LYS A 107 -10.46 24.09 4.11
C LYS A 107 -11.57 24.71 4.95
N VAL A 108 -12.76 24.91 4.38
CA VAL A 108 -13.92 25.47 5.11
C VAL A 108 -14.34 24.57 6.27
N LYS A 109 -14.23 23.24 6.14
CA LYS A 109 -14.49 22.31 7.25
C LYS A 109 -13.42 22.41 8.33
N LEU A 110 -12.15 22.53 7.95
CA LEU A 110 -11.03 22.65 8.89
C LEU A 110 -11.05 24.00 9.65
N GLU A 111 -11.40 25.10 8.99
CA GLU A 111 -11.53 26.43 9.62
C GLU A 111 -12.60 26.48 10.71
N LYS A 112 -13.56 25.55 10.69
CA LYS A 112 -14.60 25.44 11.72
C LYS A 112 -14.13 24.68 12.96
N ILE A 113 -12.96 24.06 12.90
CA ILE A 113 -12.36 23.29 14.00
C ILE A 113 -11.37 24.21 14.69
N ALA A 114 -11.56 24.48 15.98
CA ALA A 114 -10.61 25.29 16.74
C ALA A 114 -9.27 24.55 16.90
N ASP A 115 -8.13 25.26 16.90
CA ASP A 115 -6.80 24.63 17.02
C ASP A 115 -6.67 23.72 18.26
N ALA A 116 -7.22 24.17 19.40
CA ALA A 116 -7.24 23.39 20.63
C ALA A 116 -8.13 22.14 20.54
N GLU A 117 -9.18 22.18 19.71
CA GLU A 117 -10.02 21.03 19.42
C GLU A 117 -9.28 20.08 18.49
N PHE A 118 -8.61 20.60 17.45
CA PHE A 118 -7.81 19.84 16.48
C PHE A 118 -6.74 18.98 17.15
N LEU A 119 -6.00 19.54 18.11
CA LEU A 119 -4.97 18.81 18.86
C LEU A 119 -5.54 17.69 19.75
N ASN A 120 -6.83 17.78 20.11
CA ASN A 120 -7.52 16.78 20.92
C ASN A 120 -8.37 15.82 20.07
N TYR A 121 -8.24 15.83 18.74
CA TYR A 121 -8.94 14.86 17.91
C TYR A 121 -8.47 13.45 18.24
N ARG A 122 -9.44 12.54 18.22
CA ARG A 122 -9.15 11.12 18.36
C ARG A 122 -8.25 10.66 17.21
N GLU A 123 -7.20 9.94 17.56
CA GLU A 123 -6.39 9.25 16.57
C GLU A 123 -7.24 8.32 15.69
N MET A 124 -6.88 8.23 14.42
CA MET A 124 -7.53 7.33 13.49
C MET A 124 -7.26 5.88 13.90
N THR A 125 -8.31 5.13 14.25
CA THR A 125 -8.20 3.73 14.70
C THR A 125 -8.63 2.71 13.65
N ASP A 126 -9.24 3.14 12.54
CA ASP A 126 -9.66 2.24 11.48
C ASP A 126 -8.45 1.72 10.69
N ALA A 127 -8.17 0.41 10.81
CA ALA A 127 -7.02 -0.22 10.18
C ALA A 127 -7.04 -0.14 8.65
N LYS A 128 -8.21 -0.18 8.01
CA LYS A 128 -8.34 -0.10 6.55
C LYS A 128 -8.01 1.30 6.07
N ILE A 129 -8.53 2.34 6.74
CA ILE A 129 -8.22 3.73 6.38
C ILE A 129 -6.74 4.06 6.65
N ILE A 130 -6.18 3.57 7.77
CA ILE A 130 -4.73 3.69 8.03
C ILE A 130 -3.91 3.03 6.91
N ALA A 131 -4.29 1.82 6.47
CA ALA A 131 -3.62 1.14 5.37
C ALA A 131 -3.74 1.91 4.06
N ALA A 132 -4.93 2.43 3.73
CA ALA A 132 -5.17 3.21 2.53
C ALA A 132 -4.31 4.48 2.51
N MET A 133 -4.22 5.20 3.63
CA MET A 133 -3.35 6.38 3.76
C MET A 133 -1.87 6.06 3.50
N LYS A 134 -1.39 4.90 3.99
CA LYS A 134 -0.01 4.46 3.72
C LYS A 134 0.20 4.12 2.24
N PHE A 135 -0.75 3.48 1.57
CA PHE A 135 -0.66 3.22 0.13
C PHE A 135 -0.68 4.52 -0.69
N LEU A 136 -1.58 5.45 -0.36
CA LEU A 136 -1.61 6.77 -0.98
C LEU A 136 -0.25 7.46 -0.86
N GLN A 137 0.37 7.46 0.33
CA GLN A 137 1.69 8.05 0.55
C GLN A 137 2.77 7.43 -0.35
N ILE A 138 2.77 6.11 -0.52
CA ILE A 138 3.75 5.42 -1.37
C ILE A 138 3.55 5.78 -2.85
N LEU A 139 2.29 5.94 -3.27
CA LEU A 139 1.94 6.27 -4.66
C LEU A 139 2.29 7.70 -5.05
N ILE A 140 2.43 8.64 -4.11
CA ILE A 140 2.76 10.05 -4.42
C ILE A 140 3.98 10.15 -5.34
N PHE A 141 5.04 9.39 -5.06
CA PHE A 141 6.25 9.38 -5.89
C PHE A 141 5.92 8.94 -7.32
N SER A 142 5.30 7.77 -7.49
CA SER A 142 4.98 7.24 -8.81
C SER A 142 4.02 8.14 -9.58
N SER A 143 3.02 8.72 -8.92
CA SER A 143 2.06 9.63 -9.54
C SER A 143 2.67 10.95 -9.97
N TYR A 144 3.62 11.50 -9.21
CA TYR A 144 4.31 12.73 -9.57
C TYR A 144 5.21 12.51 -10.81
N PHE A 145 6.07 11.49 -10.77
CA PHE A 145 7.05 11.23 -11.83
C PHE A 145 6.48 10.56 -13.09
N PHE A 146 5.31 9.95 -13.03
CA PHE A 146 4.64 9.44 -14.22
C PHE A 146 4.05 10.56 -15.11
N GLY A 147 3.70 11.70 -14.50
CA GLY A 147 3.08 12.82 -15.19
C GLY A 147 4.06 13.84 -15.81
N GLU A 148 5.36 13.66 -15.58
CA GLU A 148 6.45 14.41 -16.25
C GLU A 148 6.93 13.65 -17.50
#